data_AF-A0A2M7RVM0-F1
#
_entry.id   AF-A0A2M7RVM0-F1
#
_cell.length_a   1.000
_cell.length_b   1.000
_cell.length_c   1.000
_cell.angle_alpha   90.00
_cell.angle_beta   90.00
_cell.angle_gamma   90.00
#
_symmetry.space_group_name_H-M   'P 1'
#
loop_
_entity.id
_entity.type
_entity.pdbx_description
1 polymer ?
#
loop_
_entity_poly.entity_id
_entity_poly.type
_entity_poly.pdbx_seq_one_letter_code
_entity_poly.pdbx_strand_id
1 'polypeptide(L)' 'KKGVEIGIWAFAFTIPATMAYLRVDAGKHFPTDVIVGYAVGASVGWLVPQLHKKKDKDSKLSVSPFQYGNATGLTFNWKL' A
#
# COMPACT_ATOMS: atom_id res chain seq x y z
N LYS A 1 5.97 -17.96 -7.26
CA LYS A 1 7.38 -18.25 -7.63
C LYS A 1 8.22 -17.05 -7.20
N LYS A 2 9.07 -17.19 -6.17
CA LYS A 2 9.83 -16.07 -5.55
C LYS A 2 10.59 -15.18 -6.55
N GLY A 3 11.10 -15.74 -7.64
CA GLY A 3 11.86 -14.97 -8.64
C GLY A 3 11.05 -13.88 -9.37
N VAL A 4 9.75 -14.09 -9.60
CA VAL A 4 8.90 -13.09 -10.28
C VAL A 4 8.63 -11.89 -9.37
N GLU A 5 8.39 -12.16 -8.10
CA GLU A 5 8.19 -11.11 -7.08
C GLU A 5 9.43 -10.23 -6.93
N ILE A 6 10.61 -10.84 -6.84
CA ILE A 6 11.89 -10.11 -6.80
C ILE A 6 12.07 -9.27 -8.05
N GLY A 7 11.76 -9.82 -9.23
CA GLY A 7 11.80 -9.08 -10.49
C GLY A 7 10.91 -7.83 -10.46
N ILE A 8 9.64 -7.97 -10.04
CA ILE A 8 8.69 -6.85 -9.96
C ILE A 8 9.21 -5.74 -9.03
N TRP A 9 9.70 -6.10 -7.85
CA TRP A 9 10.25 -5.12 -6.90
C TRP A 9 11.51 -4.45 -7.44
N ALA A 10 12.41 -5.20 -8.08
CA ALA A 10 13.61 -4.63 -8.69
C ALA A 10 13.27 -3.61 -9.79
N PHE A 11 12.32 -3.92 -10.68
CA PHE A 11 11.84 -2.98 -11.69
C PHE A 11 11.16 -1.76 -11.07
N ALA A 12 10.35 -1.97 -10.03
CA ALA A 12 9.65 -0.89 -9.33
C ALA A 12 10.60 0.12 -8.68
N PHE A 13 11.79 -0.29 -8.24
CA PHE A 13 12.80 0.63 -7.72
C PHE A 13 13.69 1.23 -8.82
N THR A 14 14.15 0.41 -9.76
CA THR A 14 15.16 0.82 -10.76
C THR A 14 14.63 1.85 -11.76
N ILE A 15 13.39 1.73 -12.22
CA ILE A 15 12.78 2.68 -13.17
C ILE A 15 12.73 4.11 -12.58
N PRO A 16 12.08 4.35 -11.42
CA PRO A 16 12.04 5.69 -10.84
C PRO A 16 13.42 6.21 -10.41
N ALA A 17 14.34 5.35 -9.96
CA ALA A 17 15.71 5.75 -9.64
C ALA A 17 16.49 6.22 -10.89
N THR A 18 16.30 5.55 -12.02
CA THR A 18 16.92 5.95 -13.30
C THR A 18 16.39 7.31 -13.75
N MET A 19 15.08 7.52 -13.62
CA MET A 19 14.46 8.78 -14.04
C MET A 19 14.80 9.95 -13.10
N ALA A 20 14.94 9.67 -11.81
CA ALA A 20 15.49 10.58 -10.82
C ALA A 20 16.90 11.07 -11.21
N TYR A 21 17.78 10.14 -11.60
CA TYR A 21 19.13 10.47 -12.07
C TYR A 21 19.11 11.37 -13.32
N LEU A 22 18.35 10.98 -14.34
CA LEU A 22 18.24 11.75 -15.60
C LEU A 22 17.74 13.18 -15.37
N ARG A 23 16.87 13.39 -14.38
CA ARG A 23 16.35 14.73 -14.05
C ARG A 23 17.38 15.62 -13.37
N VAL A 24 18.25 15.03 -12.56
CA VAL A 24 19.39 15.73 -11.95
C VAL A 24 20.43 16.07 -13.02
N ASP A 25 20.76 15.11 -13.89
CA ASP A 25 21.73 15.28 -14.98
C ASP A 25 21.29 16.38 -15.97
N ALA A 26 19.98 16.45 -16.27
CA ALA A 26 19.40 17.52 -17.08
C ALA A 26 19.40 18.91 -16.40
N GLY A 27 19.94 19.03 -15.19
CA GLY A 27 19.98 20.27 -14.42
C GLY A 27 18.62 20.81 -14.02
N LYS A 28 17.58 19.97 -14.04
CA LYS A 28 16.20 20.40 -13.80
C LYS A 28 15.81 20.36 -12.33
N HIS A 29 16.44 19.53 -11.50
CA HIS A 29 16.17 19.40 -10.07
C HIS A 29 17.47 19.22 -9.28
N PHE A 30 17.47 19.67 -8.03
CA PHE A 30 18.57 19.41 -7.11
C PHE A 30 18.56 17.94 -6.64
N PRO A 31 19.74 17.31 -6.42
CA PRO A 31 19.81 15.95 -5.92
C PRO A 31 19.04 15.73 -4.62
N THR A 32 19.03 16.72 -3.74
CA THR A 32 18.34 16.68 -2.45
C THR A 32 16.82 16.52 -2.61
N ASP A 33 16.22 17.29 -3.51
CA ASP A 33 14.76 17.28 -3.72
C ASP A 33 14.30 15.96 -4.32
N VAL A 34 15.13 15.39 -5.21
CA VAL A 34 14.86 14.10 -5.86
C VAL A 34 14.96 12.94 -4.85
N ILE A 35 15.96 12.95 -3.96
CA ILE A 35 16.10 11.92 -2.91
C ILE A 35 14.92 11.97 -1.94
N VAL A 36 14.55 13.17 -1.48
CA VAL A 36 13.40 13.37 -0.58
C VAL A 36 12.11 12.94 -1.27
N GLY A 37 11.88 13.36 -2.51
CA GLY A 37 10.71 12.97 -3.29
C GLY A 37 10.62 11.46 -3.49
N TYR A 38 11.74 10.79 -3.73
CA TYR A 38 11.80 9.33 -3.87
C TYR A 38 11.44 8.61 -2.56
N ALA A 39 11.99 9.06 -1.43
CA ALA A 39 11.69 8.48 -0.11
C ALA A 39 10.22 8.68 0.29
N VAL A 40 9.68 9.88 0.05
CA VAL A 40 8.26 10.19 0.30
C VAL A 40 7.37 9.35 -0.61
N GLY A 41 7.68 9.26 -1.91
CA GLY A 41 6.93 8.44 -2.86
C GLY A 41 6.89 6.96 -2.47
N ALA A 42 8.04 6.38 -2.09
CA ALA A 42 8.12 5.00 -1.60
C ALA A 42 7.29 4.79 -0.33
N SER A 43 7.33 5.76 0.61
CA SER A 43 6.56 5.71 1.85
C SER A 43 5.05 5.73 1.57
N VAL A 44 4.58 6.62 0.69
CA VAL A 44 3.17 6.71 0.29
C VAL A 44 2.73 5.43 -0.43
N GLY A 45 3.56 4.93 -1.36
CA GLY A 45 3.29 3.69 -2.10
C GLY A 45 3.15 2.46 -1.19
N TRP A 46 3.79 2.47 -0.02
CA TRP A 46 3.63 1.42 1.00
C TRP A 46 2.46 1.68 1.96
N LEU A 47 2.32 2.92 2.45
CA LEU A 47 1.31 3.30 3.44
C LEU A 47 -0.10 3.22 2.88
N VAL A 48 -0.34 3.67 1.65
CA VAL A 48 -1.69 3.70 1.07
C VAL A 48 -2.29 2.29 0.98
N PRO A 49 -1.62 1.27 0.40
CA PRO A 49 -2.11 -0.11 0.44
C PRO A 49 -2.30 -0.64 1.85
N GLN A 50 -1.39 -0.31 2.77
CA GLN A 50 -1.49 -0.75 4.16
C GLN A 50 -2.74 -0.18 4.86
N LEU A 51 -3.10 1.07 4.58
CA LEU A 51 -4.34 1.69 5.07
C LEU A 51 -5.59 1.17 4.36
N HIS A 52 -5.49 0.78 3.09
CA HIS A 52 -6.60 0.21 2.31
C HIS A 52 -6.86 -1.27 2.60
N LYS A 53 -5.97 -1.96 3.33
CA LYS A 53 -6.22 -3.33 3.79
C LYS A 53 -7.47 -3.34 4.68
N LYS A 54 -8.55 -3.94 4.19
CA LYS A 54 -9.71 -4.29 5.02
C LYS A 54 -9.28 -5.40 5.99
N LYS A 55 -9.73 -5.35 7.24
CA LYS A 55 -9.54 -6.41 8.25
C LYS A 55 -9.77 -7.78 7.61
N ASP A 56 -8.80 -8.66 7.75
CA ASP A 56 -8.80 -9.99 7.16
C ASP A 56 -10.10 -10.75 7.43
N LYS A 57 -10.53 -11.52 6.41
CA LYS A 57 -11.59 -12.53 6.49
C LYS A 57 -11.28 -13.66 7.51
N ASP A 58 -10.08 -13.65 8.08
CA ASP A 58 -9.61 -14.58 9.12
C ASP A 58 -9.80 -14.05 10.56
N SER A 59 -10.51 -12.93 10.72
CA SER A 59 -11.04 -12.55 12.02
C SER A 59 -12.00 -13.66 12.48
N LYS A 60 -11.54 -14.58 13.34
CA LYS A 60 -12.37 -15.65 13.93
C LYS A 60 -13.63 -15.09 14.57
N LEU A 61 -13.62 -13.82 14.97
CA LEU A 61 -14.73 -13.05 15.47
C LEU A 61 -15.08 -11.92 14.48
N SER A 62 -16.25 -12.01 13.85
CA SER A 62 -16.81 -10.95 13.01
C SER A 62 -18.02 -10.34 13.73
N VAL A 63 -18.10 -9.00 13.73
CA VAL A 63 -19.24 -8.26 14.24
C VAL A 63 -19.82 -7.44 13.11
N SER A 64 -21.06 -7.71 12.74
CA SER A 64 -21.76 -6.95 11.70
C SER A 64 -23.09 -6.43 12.22
N PRO A 65 -23.46 -5.18 11.89
CA PRO A 65 -24.80 -4.69 12.17
C PRO A 65 -25.81 -5.48 11.35
N PHE A 66 -26.94 -5.85 11.97
CA PHE A 66 -28.08 -6.43 11.26
C PHE A 66 -29.33 -5.60 11.52
N GLN A 67 -30.16 -5.50 10.49
CA GLN A 67 -31.45 -4.84 10.58
C GLN A 67 -32.49 -5.76 9.96
N TYR A 68 -33.52 -6.11 10.73
CA TYR A 68 -34.67 -6.87 10.24
C TYR A 68 -35.95 -6.17 10.70
N GLY A 69 -36.69 -5.61 9.74
CA GLY A 69 -37.83 -4.74 10.03
C GLY A 69 -37.42 -3.52 10.87
N ASN A 70 -38.14 -3.29 11.98
CA ASN A 70 -37.89 -2.20 12.93
C ASN A 70 -36.85 -2.56 14.02
N ALA A 71 -36.24 -3.75 13.97
CA ALA A 71 -35.21 -4.16 14.90
C ALA A 71 -33.82 -3.93 14.33
N THR A 72 -32.98 -3.19 15.06
CA THR A 72 -31.56 -2.98 14.75
C THR A 72 -30.72 -3.61 15.85
N GLY A 73 -29.70 -4.39 15.48
CA GLY A 73 -28.83 -5.06 16.45
C GLY A 73 -27.44 -5.35 15.89
N LEU A 74 -26.61 -6.01 16.71
CA LEU A 74 -25.27 -6.44 16.33
C LEU A 74 -25.23 -7.98 16.33
N THR A 75 -24.75 -8.56 15.23
CA THR A 75 -24.52 -10.01 15.11
C THR A 75 -23.05 -10.29 15.38
N PHE A 76 -22.79 -11.25 16.28
CA PHE A 76 -21.46 -11.79 16.54
C PHE A 76 -21.36 -13.15 15.85
N ASN A 77 -20.47 -13.29 14.88
CA ASN A 77 -20.19 -14.55 14.20
C ASN A 77 -18.80 -15.05 14.61
N TRP A 78 -18.75 -16.19 15.28
CA TRP A 78 -17.50 -16.87 15.62
C TRP A 78 -17.35 -18.15 14.80
N LYS A 79 -16.31 -18.22 13.97
CA LYS A 79 -15.90 -19.43 13.23
C LYS A 79 -14.87 -20.23 14.05
N LEU A 80 -15.24 -21.46 14.46
CA LEU A 80 -14.36 -22.38 15.18
C LEU A 80 -13.13 -22.77 14.35
#